data_AF-A0A378INZ4-F1
#
_entry.id   AF-A0A378INZ4-F1
#
_cell.length_a   1.000
_cell.length_b   1.000
_cell.length_c   1.000
_cell.angle_alpha   90.00
_cell.angle_beta   90.00
_cell.angle_gamma   90.00
#
_symmetry.space_group_name_H-M   'P 1'
#
loop_
_entity.id
_entity.type
_entity.pdbx_description
1 polymer ?
#
loop_
_entity_poly.entity_id
_entity_poly.type
_entity_poly.pdbx_seq_one_letter_code
_entity_poly.pdbx_strand_id
1 'polypeptide(L)'
;MAVLLREEVDIYVKPEIHDTELDGKLAEVTVGDLHGNMIKLLYFLVRYGIANISPDNYEKLVRIYQTPLEDIDKECLVQFNTILDNITFQRGRMIRLLGDELADRGANDYFTLKLLEKLQLNKVPVEILLSNHSVEFIESYEKEDRFHTTMVPYEGICHSIESLQRLVDKKVISREEVLELANVGYKPALRAISYSLNEDLSEITIYSHAGIGLETIESLAKKLDVPYLDSSAKELASTIDNINRVFQGYASTNTVNTLYSRETMTAAYKCNNEFVIESPIEFLMMNRNYSVLNRPVTHSGYRINFVHGHEISDLTKENIYNLDDDLGKSSDPIHAPKNRGVYSAVMHVVPPSIAPRLLFDVRQSLQEESFDDVDKLYKSTFNPRLSLFKPQPILVAEEELLSLEKTFDAVDKLYEPIFNPELSLFKPKSILVAEEEPLTWEKLFPN
;
A
#
# COMPACT_ATOMS: atom_id res chain seq x y z
N MET A 1 -21.57 -8.56 9.34
CA MET A 1 -21.32 -7.77 10.56
C MET A 1 -19.82 -7.77 10.82
N ALA A 2 -19.30 -6.64 11.28
CA ALA A 2 -17.91 -6.52 11.73
C ALA A 2 -17.68 -7.35 13.00
N VAL A 3 -16.58 -8.09 13.06
CA VAL A 3 -16.14 -8.79 14.28
C VAL A 3 -14.81 -8.19 14.71
N LEU A 4 -14.80 -7.56 15.90
CA LEU A 4 -13.58 -7.07 16.54
C LEU A 4 -12.90 -8.24 17.26
N LEU A 5 -11.63 -8.48 16.92
CA LEU A 5 -10.76 -9.44 17.59
C LEU A 5 -9.71 -8.68 18.39
N ARG A 6 -9.51 -9.11 19.63
CA ARG A 6 -8.43 -8.63 20.50
C ARG A 6 -7.80 -9.79 21.26
N GLU A 7 -6.49 -9.93 21.15
CA GLU A 7 -5.73 -10.97 21.85
C GLU A 7 -4.33 -10.47 22.21
N GLU A 8 -3.78 -10.98 23.31
CA GLU A 8 -2.37 -10.77 23.67
C GLU A 8 -1.51 -11.72 22.84
N VAL A 9 -0.52 -11.18 22.14
CA VAL A 9 0.31 -11.96 21.21
C VAL A 9 1.80 -11.72 21.43
N ASP A 10 2.61 -12.60 20.85
CA ASP A 10 4.04 -12.38 20.62
C ASP A 10 4.29 -12.53 19.11
N ILE A 11 4.52 -11.41 18.41
CA ILE A 11 4.67 -11.44 16.94
C ILE A 11 5.97 -12.11 16.49
N TYR A 12 6.91 -12.38 17.41
CA TYR A 12 8.14 -13.12 17.10
C TYR A 12 7.99 -14.64 17.24
N VAL A 13 6.81 -15.10 17.67
CA VAL A 13 6.44 -16.51 17.65
C VAL A 13 5.43 -16.71 16.52
N LYS A 14 5.67 -17.72 15.67
CA LYS A 14 4.72 -18.06 14.59
C LYS A 14 3.35 -18.34 15.21
N PRO A 15 2.26 -17.67 14.77
CA PRO A 15 0.94 -17.92 15.31
C PRO A 15 0.37 -19.26 14.83
N GLU A 16 -0.54 -19.82 15.62
CA GLU A 16 -1.52 -20.76 15.11
C GLU A 16 -2.51 -20.02 14.20
N ILE A 17 -3.04 -20.70 13.19
CA ILE A 17 -4.11 -20.13 12.37
C ILE A 17 -5.33 -19.95 13.27
N HIS A 18 -5.91 -18.75 13.27
CA HIS A 18 -7.16 -18.50 13.95
C HIS A 18 -8.25 -19.28 13.21
N ASP A 19 -8.84 -20.27 13.88
CA ASP A 19 -10.08 -20.88 13.39
C ASP A 19 -11.16 -19.81 13.42
N THR A 20 -11.43 -19.24 12.27
CA THR A 20 -12.35 -18.11 12.11
C THR A 20 -13.72 -18.59 11.67
N GLU A 21 -13.95 -19.91 11.57
CA GLU A 21 -15.11 -20.50 10.87
C GLU A 21 -15.28 -19.94 9.43
N LEU A 22 -14.20 -19.41 8.86
CA LEU A 22 -14.12 -18.86 7.50
C LEU A 22 -13.63 -19.87 6.47
N ASP A 23 -13.54 -21.14 6.84
CA ASP A 23 -13.16 -22.16 5.88
C ASP A 23 -14.16 -22.19 4.72
N GLY A 24 -13.65 -21.84 3.54
CA GLY A 24 -14.44 -21.69 2.31
C GLY A 24 -15.19 -20.37 2.14
N LYS A 25 -15.10 -19.41 3.08
CA LYS A 25 -15.73 -18.09 2.95
C LYS A 25 -14.70 -17.03 2.57
N LEU A 26 -15.12 -16.12 1.70
CA LEU A 26 -14.36 -14.92 1.41
C LEU A 26 -14.40 -13.99 2.61
N ALA A 27 -13.27 -13.39 2.94
CA ALA A 27 -13.17 -12.49 4.10
C ALA A 27 -12.24 -11.31 3.84
N GLU A 28 -12.57 -10.21 4.49
CA GLU A 28 -11.73 -9.03 4.61
C GLU A 28 -11.21 -8.96 6.04
N VAL A 29 -9.90 -8.84 6.18
CA VAL A 29 -9.22 -8.67 7.46
C VAL A 29 -8.60 -7.28 7.47
N THR A 30 -9.03 -6.45 8.41
CA THR A 30 -8.46 -5.12 8.63
C THR A 30 -7.61 -5.14 9.89
N VAL A 31 -6.36 -4.73 9.75
CA VAL A 31 -5.39 -4.63 10.85
C VAL A 31 -5.09 -3.17 11.14
N GLY A 32 -4.87 -2.86 12.42
CA GLY A 32 -4.44 -1.53 12.86
C GLY A 32 -3.06 -1.12 12.33
N ASP A 33 -2.52 -0.06 12.91
CA ASP A 33 -1.24 0.52 12.51
C ASP A 33 -0.10 -0.52 12.56
N LEU A 34 0.69 -0.56 11.49
CA LEU A 34 1.73 -1.56 11.33
C LEU A 34 3.07 -1.15 11.98
N HIS A 35 3.29 0.14 12.20
CA HIS A 35 4.53 0.72 12.73
C HIS A 35 5.78 0.33 11.95
N GLY A 36 5.68 0.22 10.63
CA GLY A 36 6.77 -0.19 9.74
C GLY A 36 7.25 -1.64 9.97
N ASN A 37 6.49 -2.44 10.71
CA ASN A 37 6.95 -3.75 11.20
C ASN A 37 6.51 -4.88 10.27
N MET A 38 7.41 -5.32 9.39
CA MET A 38 7.17 -6.45 8.48
C MET A 38 6.77 -7.75 9.20
N ILE A 39 7.36 -8.03 10.37
CA ILE A 39 7.03 -9.26 11.13
C ILE A 39 5.61 -9.19 11.69
N LYS A 40 5.14 -8.01 12.11
CA LYS A 40 3.74 -7.78 12.49
C LYS A 40 2.81 -8.08 11.31
N LEU A 41 3.16 -7.66 10.10
CA LEU A 41 2.38 -7.96 8.88
C LEU A 41 2.37 -9.46 8.59
N LEU A 42 3.54 -10.10 8.60
CA LEU A 42 3.66 -11.54 8.38
C LEU A 42 2.86 -12.33 9.42
N TYR A 43 2.91 -11.93 10.69
CA TYR A 43 2.13 -12.53 11.76
C TYR A 43 0.64 -12.52 11.41
N PHE A 44 0.08 -11.39 10.97
CA PHE A 44 -1.33 -11.31 10.57
C PHE A 44 -1.66 -12.18 9.38
N LEU A 45 -0.80 -12.19 8.37
CA LEU A 45 -1.01 -13.04 7.20
C LEU A 45 -1.06 -14.52 7.61
N VAL A 46 -0.20 -14.98 8.52
CA VAL A 46 -0.22 -16.36 9.02
C VAL A 46 -1.42 -16.62 9.92
N ARG A 47 -1.71 -15.71 10.86
CA ARG A 47 -2.82 -15.84 11.82
C ARG A 47 -4.17 -15.98 11.11
N TYR A 48 -4.37 -15.28 10.00
CA TYR A 48 -5.59 -15.40 9.19
C TYR A 48 -5.47 -16.32 8.00
N GLY A 49 -4.50 -17.24 7.99
CA GLY A 49 -4.32 -18.23 6.94
C GLY A 49 -4.21 -17.65 5.53
N ILE A 50 -3.80 -16.39 5.40
CA ILE A 50 -3.49 -15.74 4.11
C ILE A 50 -2.11 -16.22 3.64
N ALA A 51 -1.17 -16.40 4.57
CA ALA A 51 0.15 -16.94 4.32
C ALA A 51 0.37 -18.24 5.12
N ASN A 52 1.10 -19.18 4.53
CA ASN A 52 1.60 -20.36 5.20
C ASN A 52 3.12 -20.46 5.02
N ILE A 53 3.80 -20.56 6.17
CA ILE A 53 5.25 -20.57 6.32
C ILE A 53 5.63 -21.61 7.40
N SER A 54 6.74 -22.31 7.23
CA SER A 54 7.23 -23.24 8.26
C SER A 54 7.68 -22.49 9.52
N PRO A 55 7.59 -23.09 10.72
CA PRO A 55 8.11 -22.50 11.95
C PRO A 55 9.58 -22.06 11.83
N ASP A 56 10.44 -22.92 11.26
CA ASP A 56 11.86 -22.64 11.06
C ASP A 56 12.10 -21.41 10.16
N ASN A 57 11.32 -21.26 9.09
CA ASN A 57 11.44 -20.11 8.19
C ASN A 57 10.93 -18.83 8.84
N TYR A 58 9.85 -18.91 9.62
CA TYR A 58 9.35 -17.78 10.40
C TYR A 58 10.42 -17.30 11.40
N GLU A 59 11.02 -18.21 12.16
CA GLU A 59 12.09 -17.89 13.11
C GLU A 59 13.31 -17.26 12.41
N LYS A 60 13.70 -17.78 11.23
CA LYS A 60 14.78 -17.19 10.43
C LYS A 60 14.45 -15.77 9.96
N LEU A 61 13.22 -15.50 9.52
CA LEU A 61 12.81 -14.14 9.15
C LEU A 61 12.85 -13.19 10.34
N VAL A 62 12.41 -13.63 11.52
CA VAL A 62 12.53 -12.85 12.76
C VAL A 62 14.00 -12.52 13.04
N ARG A 63 14.91 -13.49 12.94
CA ARG A 63 16.34 -13.26 13.14
C ARG A 63 16.93 -12.28 12.12
N ILE A 64 16.56 -12.38 10.85
CA ILE A 64 16.96 -11.41 9.81
C ILE A 64 16.43 -10.02 10.13
N TYR A 65 15.15 -9.91 10.52
CA TYR A 65 14.53 -8.63 10.89
C TYR A 65 15.21 -7.96 12.09
N GLN A 66 15.71 -8.76 13.04
CA GLN A 66 16.45 -8.28 14.21
C GLN A 66 17.95 -8.07 13.96
N THR A 67 18.45 -8.38 12.76
CA THR A 67 19.89 -8.23 12.46
C THR A 67 20.25 -6.74 12.40
N PRO A 68 21.32 -6.30 13.08
CA PRO A 68 21.82 -4.93 12.96
C PRO A 68 22.06 -4.56 11.50
N LEU A 69 21.69 -3.34 11.13
CA LEU A 69 21.73 -2.89 9.74
C LEU A 69 23.13 -2.91 9.13
N GLU A 70 24.16 -2.73 9.96
CA GLU A 70 25.56 -2.86 9.61
C GLU A 70 25.88 -4.25 9.05
N ASP A 71 25.23 -5.28 9.61
CA ASP A 71 25.42 -6.70 9.30
C ASP A 71 24.47 -7.20 8.19
N ILE A 72 23.55 -6.36 7.70
CA ILE A 72 22.72 -6.70 6.53
C ILE A 72 23.54 -6.48 5.25
N ASP A 73 23.92 -7.58 4.61
CA ASP A 73 24.60 -7.65 3.31
C ASP A 73 23.74 -8.34 2.24
N LYS A 74 24.33 -8.60 1.06
CA LYS A 74 23.61 -9.20 -0.07
C LYS A 74 23.24 -10.65 0.22
N GLU A 75 24.11 -11.40 0.88
CA GLU A 75 23.89 -12.77 1.28
C GLU A 75 22.70 -12.88 2.26
N CYS A 76 22.60 -11.95 3.21
CA CYS A 76 21.45 -11.82 4.11
C CYS A 76 20.15 -11.58 3.32
N LEU A 77 20.15 -10.66 2.35
CA LEU A 77 18.97 -10.41 1.51
C LEU A 77 18.61 -11.59 0.59
N VAL A 78 19.60 -12.35 0.11
CA VAL A 78 19.35 -13.59 -0.65
C VAL A 78 18.64 -14.61 0.23
N GLN A 79 19.06 -14.78 1.48
CA GLN A 79 18.39 -15.67 2.43
C GLN A 79 16.96 -15.19 2.72
N PHE A 80 16.78 -13.89 2.97
CA PHE A 80 15.47 -13.27 3.16
C PHE A 80 14.52 -13.57 1.99
N ASN A 81 14.96 -13.27 0.76
CA ASN A 81 14.18 -13.49 -0.46
C ASN A 81 13.86 -14.98 -0.66
N THR A 82 14.83 -15.88 -0.44
CA THR A 82 14.64 -17.32 -0.52
C THR A 82 13.56 -17.80 0.45
N ILE A 83 13.50 -17.24 1.66
CA ILE A 83 12.44 -17.59 2.61
C ILE A 83 11.09 -17.07 2.14
N LEU A 84 11.02 -15.80 1.66
CA LEU A 84 9.79 -15.23 1.11
C LEU A 84 9.23 -16.03 -0.07
N ASP A 85 10.10 -16.51 -0.96
CA ASP A 85 9.72 -17.34 -2.12
C ASP A 85 9.08 -18.67 -1.72
N ASN A 86 9.37 -19.16 -0.52
CA ASN A 86 8.80 -20.40 0.02
C ASN A 86 7.49 -20.17 0.78
N ILE A 87 7.03 -18.93 0.94
CA ILE A 87 5.73 -18.65 1.54
C ILE A 87 4.65 -18.98 0.52
N THR A 88 3.67 -19.77 0.94
CA THR A 88 2.49 -20.07 0.13
C THR A 88 1.36 -19.14 0.53
N PHE A 89 0.71 -18.51 -0.43
CA PHE A 89 -0.40 -17.59 -0.19
C PHE A 89 -1.72 -18.21 -0.60
N GLN A 90 -2.72 -18.10 0.28
CA GLN A 90 -4.08 -18.54 0.02
C GLN A 90 -4.89 -17.41 -0.60
N ARG A 91 -5.69 -17.75 -1.61
CA ARG A 91 -6.60 -16.80 -2.27
C ARG A 91 -7.93 -16.71 -1.53
N GLY A 92 -8.69 -15.66 -1.83
CA GLY A 92 -10.04 -15.46 -1.31
C GLY A 92 -10.11 -14.70 0.02
N ARG A 93 -8.99 -14.20 0.51
CA ARG A 93 -8.93 -13.31 1.67
C ARG A 93 -8.23 -12.02 1.26
N MET A 94 -8.82 -10.88 1.60
CA MET A 94 -8.19 -9.57 1.44
C MET A 94 -7.63 -9.11 2.77
N ILE A 95 -6.51 -8.41 2.72
CA ILE A 95 -5.95 -7.69 3.86
C ILE A 95 -6.05 -6.18 3.62
N ARG A 96 -6.49 -5.45 4.65
CA ARG A 96 -6.54 -3.99 4.68
C ARG A 96 -5.64 -3.50 5.80
N LEU A 97 -4.65 -2.68 5.45
CA LEU A 97 -3.74 -2.02 6.39
C LEU A 97 -4.27 -0.62 6.64
N LEU A 98 -4.54 -0.27 7.90
CA LEU A 98 -5.02 1.08 8.24
C LEU A 98 -3.95 2.17 8.13
N GLY A 99 -2.69 1.79 7.88
CA GLY A 99 -1.60 2.73 7.63
C GLY A 99 -0.34 2.39 8.43
N ASP A 100 0.59 3.34 8.39
CA ASP A 100 1.88 3.28 9.11
C ASP A 100 2.68 2.02 8.77
N GLU A 101 2.56 1.57 7.52
CA GLU A 101 3.22 0.40 6.98
C GLU A 101 4.66 0.63 6.55
N LEU A 102 5.01 1.88 6.27
CA LEU A 102 6.35 2.32 5.88
C LEU A 102 6.72 3.61 6.63
N ALA A 103 7.99 4.00 6.61
CA ALA A 103 8.52 5.23 7.19
C ALA A 103 8.19 5.45 8.68
N ASP A 104 8.07 4.35 9.42
CA ASP A 104 7.77 4.33 10.86
C ASP A 104 8.94 3.67 11.63
N ARG A 105 8.68 3.16 12.83
CA ARG A 105 9.58 2.62 13.86
C ARG A 105 10.18 1.26 13.54
N GLY A 106 9.68 0.57 12.52
CA GLY A 106 10.13 -0.77 12.15
C GLY A 106 11.60 -0.85 11.74
N ALA A 107 12.08 -2.07 11.51
CA ALA A 107 13.50 -2.30 11.23
C ALA A 107 13.94 -1.75 9.87
N ASN A 108 13.19 -2.02 8.80
CA ASN A 108 13.56 -1.60 7.45
C ASN A 108 12.38 -1.70 6.47
N ASP A 109 12.07 -0.61 5.76
CA ASP A 109 10.98 -0.55 4.79
C ASP A 109 11.15 -1.52 3.61
N TYR A 110 12.39 -1.86 3.27
CA TYR A 110 12.68 -2.84 2.21
C TYR A 110 11.96 -4.18 2.47
N PHE A 111 11.95 -4.63 3.73
CA PHE A 111 11.32 -5.90 4.08
C PHE A 111 9.81 -5.87 3.90
N THR A 112 9.15 -4.78 4.31
CA THR A 112 7.71 -4.61 4.12
C THR A 112 7.36 -4.53 2.64
N LEU A 113 8.12 -3.75 1.84
CA LEU A 113 7.93 -3.63 0.40
C LEU A 113 8.06 -4.98 -0.33
N LYS A 114 9.05 -5.81 0.03
CA LYS A 114 9.19 -7.16 -0.54
C LYS A 114 8.01 -8.06 -0.20
N LEU A 115 7.47 -7.99 1.03
CA LEU A 115 6.30 -8.77 1.39
C LEU A 115 5.05 -8.30 0.63
N LEU A 116 4.85 -6.98 0.48
CA LEU A 116 3.76 -6.41 -0.31
C LEU A 116 3.85 -6.82 -1.79
N GLU A 117 5.05 -6.78 -2.39
CA GLU A 117 5.29 -7.29 -3.74
C GLU A 117 4.85 -8.76 -3.85
N LYS A 118 5.24 -9.62 -2.90
CA LYS A 118 4.85 -11.04 -2.90
C LYS A 118 3.35 -11.24 -2.82
N LEU A 119 2.64 -10.43 -2.03
CA LEU A 119 1.17 -10.48 -1.97
C LEU A 119 0.56 -10.16 -3.34
N GLN A 120 1.01 -9.09 -3.99
CA GLN A 120 0.52 -8.68 -5.32
C GLN A 120 0.83 -9.73 -6.39
N LEU A 121 2.06 -10.24 -6.44
CA LEU A 121 2.46 -11.28 -7.40
C LEU A 121 1.66 -12.59 -7.23
N ASN A 122 1.20 -12.89 -6.01
CA ASN A 122 0.33 -14.03 -5.72
C ASN A 122 -1.17 -13.73 -5.81
N LYS A 123 -1.53 -12.51 -6.24
CA LYS A 123 -2.91 -12.04 -6.37
C LYS A 123 -3.69 -12.10 -5.05
N VAL A 124 -3.03 -11.79 -3.95
CA VAL A 124 -3.69 -11.52 -2.67
C VAL A 124 -4.18 -10.07 -2.73
N PRO A 125 -5.49 -9.80 -2.57
CA PRO A 125 -5.98 -8.43 -2.54
C PRO A 125 -5.46 -7.70 -1.30
N VAL A 126 -4.88 -6.52 -1.52
CA VAL A 126 -4.33 -5.66 -0.47
C VAL A 126 -4.88 -4.25 -0.65
N GLU A 127 -5.33 -3.66 0.45
CA GLU A 127 -5.59 -2.23 0.55
C GLU A 127 -4.70 -1.61 1.62
N ILE A 128 -4.15 -0.43 1.35
CA ILE A 128 -3.31 0.33 2.26
C ILE A 128 -3.92 1.72 2.36
N LEU A 129 -4.40 2.10 3.54
CA LEU A 129 -4.97 3.42 3.74
C LEU A 129 -3.86 4.46 3.92
N LEU A 130 -4.04 5.61 3.29
CA LEU A 130 -3.09 6.71 3.36
C LEU A 130 -2.93 7.19 4.82
N SER A 131 -1.71 7.13 5.34
CA SER A 131 -1.34 7.64 6.67
C SER A 131 -0.34 8.78 6.62
N ASN A 132 -0.09 9.40 7.78
CA ASN A 132 0.95 10.41 7.91
C ASN A 132 2.37 9.85 7.70
N HIS A 133 2.61 8.57 7.99
CA HIS A 133 3.87 7.91 7.66
C HIS A 133 3.92 7.45 6.19
N SER A 134 2.79 7.00 5.60
CA SER A 134 2.73 6.68 4.17
C SER A 134 3.21 7.85 3.30
N VAL A 135 2.78 9.08 3.60
CA VAL A 135 3.17 10.26 2.80
C VAL A 135 4.66 10.61 2.87
N GLU A 136 5.38 10.22 3.92
CA GLU A 136 6.83 10.39 3.99
C GLU A 136 7.55 9.51 2.97
N PHE A 137 7.15 8.24 2.87
CA PHE A 137 7.67 7.33 1.85
C PHE A 137 7.25 7.75 0.45
N ILE A 138 5.99 8.19 0.29
CA ILE A 138 5.47 8.68 -0.99
C ILE A 138 6.28 9.87 -1.49
N GLU A 139 6.41 10.91 -0.68
CA GLU A 139 7.12 12.12 -1.08
C GLU A 139 8.60 11.84 -1.40
N SER A 140 9.22 10.94 -0.63
CA SER A 140 10.60 10.47 -0.88
C SER A 140 10.80 9.86 -2.27
N TYR A 141 9.81 9.14 -2.81
CA TYR A 141 9.93 8.56 -4.15
C TYR A 141 9.40 9.48 -5.26
N GLU A 142 8.49 10.39 -4.95
CA GLU A 142 7.90 11.32 -5.94
C GLU A 142 8.81 12.51 -6.25
N LYS A 143 9.53 13.02 -5.23
CA LYS A 143 10.22 14.33 -5.32
C LYS A 143 11.68 14.34 -4.92
N GLU A 144 12.07 13.46 -4.03
CA GLU A 144 13.39 13.52 -3.41
C GLU A 144 14.37 12.56 -4.10
N ASP A 145 15.68 12.81 -3.94
CA ASP A 145 16.72 11.91 -4.45
C ASP A 145 17.06 10.79 -3.46
N ARG A 146 16.58 10.90 -2.23
CA ARG A 146 16.83 9.98 -1.11
C ARG A 146 15.52 9.62 -0.42
N PHE A 147 15.49 8.45 0.20
CA PHE A 147 14.43 8.05 1.12
C PHE A 147 14.72 8.65 2.50
N HIS A 148 13.87 9.55 2.97
CA HIS A 148 13.96 10.17 4.29
C HIS A 148 12.64 10.84 4.66
N THR A 149 12.47 11.22 5.93
CA THR A 149 11.28 11.99 6.32
C THR A 149 11.49 13.49 6.17
N THR A 150 10.39 14.21 5.94
CA THR A 150 10.35 15.65 5.71
C THR A 150 9.39 16.38 6.65
N MET A 151 8.33 15.73 7.13
CA MET A 151 7.27 16.36 7.93
C MET A 151 7.24 15.81 9.36
N VAL A 152 7.41 14.51 9.53
CA VAL A 152 7.42 13.78 10.80
C VAL A 152 8.84 13.87 11.39
N PRO A 153 8.98 14.36 12.65
CA PRO A 153 10.29 14.56 13.25
C PRO A 153 11.04 13.23 13.44
N TYR A 154 12.35 13.25 13.18
CA TYR A 154 13.23 12.07 13.18
C TYR A 154 13.45 11.41 14.56
N GLU A 155 12.69 11.72 15.62
CA GLU A 155 12.97 11.30 17.01
C GLU A 155 12.76 9.78 17.29
N GLY A 156 13.35 8.90 16.50
CA GLY A 156 13.23 7.44 16.58
C GLY A 156 11.90 6.90 16.05
N ILE A 157 11.07 7.74 15.43
CA ILE A 157 9.73 7.36 14.96
C ILE A 157 9.67 6.99 13.47
N CYS A 158 10.77 7.13 12.73
CA CYS A 158 10.86 6.87 11.29
C CYS A 158 12.11 6.03 10.92
N HIS A 159 12.51 5.11 11.80
CA HIS A 159 13.73 4.30 11.64
C HIS A 159 13.75 3.45 10.36
N SER A 160 12.60 2.94 9.92
CA SER A 160 12.48 1.98 8.82
C SER A 160 12.87 2.55 7.44
N ILE A 161 12.45 3.78 7.11
CA ILE A 161 12.80 4.44 5.84
C ILE A 161 14.29 4.83 5.77
N GLU A 162 14.86 5.20 6.91
CA GLU A 162 16.28 5.56 7.02
C GLU A 162 17.16 4.33 6.88
N SER A 163 16.71 3.22 7.46
CA SER A 163 17.35 1.92 7.29
C SER A 163 17.30 1.45 5.84
N LEU A 164 16.20 1.70 5.14
CA LEU A 164 16.09 1.49 3.69
C LEU A 164 17.11 2.33 2.92
N GLN A 165 17.20 3.64 3.20
CA GLN A 165 18.18 4.52 2.55
C GLN A 165 19.62 4.07 2.80
N ARG A 166 19.93 3.61 4.00
CA ARG A 166 21.27 3.07 4.33
C ARG A 166 21.60 1.80 3.54
N LEU A 167 20.63 0.94 3.19
CA LEU A 167 20.88 -0.20 2.29
C LEU A 167 21.24 0.28 0.87
N VAL A 168 20.58 1.35 0.39
CA VAL A 168 20.89 2.00 -0.88
C VAL A 168 22.30 2.61 -0.85
N ASP A 169 22.65 3.35 0.21
CA ASP A 169 23.97 3.96 0.38
C ASP A 169 25.08 2.88 0.43
N LYS A 170 24.83 1.73 1.07
CA LYS A 170 25.73 0.57 1.08
C LYS A 170 25.81 -0.19 -0.26
N LYS A 171 24.98 0.16 -1.25
CA LYS A 171 24.84 -0.55 -2.54
C LYS A 171 24.48 -2.04 -2.38
N VAL A 172 23.77 -2.37 -1.30
CA VAL A 172 23.21 -3.71 -1.08
C VAL A 172 22.00 -3.89 -1.99
N ILE A 173 21.19 -2.83 -2.12
CA ILE A 173 20.08 -2.67 -3.06
C ILE A 173 20.26 -1.38 -3.85
N SER A 174 19.50 -1.19 -4.94
CA SER A 174 19.49 0.07 -5.70
C SER A 174 18.22 0.89 -5.42
N ARG A 175 18.24 2.18 -5.75
CA ARG A 175 17.02 3.02 -5.65
C ARG A 175 15.95 2.55 -6.62
N GLU A 176 16.34 2.19 -7.83
CA GLU A 176 15.45 1.70 -8.89
C GLU A 176 14.72 0.42 -8.47
N GLU A 177 15.41 -0.49 -7.77
CA GLU A 177 14.79 -1.66 -7.18
C GLU A 177 13.65 -1.27 -6.21
N VAL A 178 13.88 -0.30 -5.32
CA VAL A 178 12.87 0.18 -4.37
C VAL A 178 11.69 0.84 -5.10
N LEU A 179 11.96 1.63 -6.15
CA LEU A 179 10.90 2.24 -6.97
C LEU A 179 10.04 1.17 -7.66
N GLU A 180 10.66 0.09 -8.14
CA GLU A 180 9.94 -1.02 -8.73
C GLU A 180 9.06 -1.75 -7.69
N LEU A 181 9.60 -1.99 -6.49
CA LEU A 181 8.80 -2.55 -5.39
C LEU A 181 7.59 -1.65 -5.05
N ALA A 182 7.78 -0.33 -5.06
CA ALA A 182 6.68 0.59 -4.83
C ALA A 182 5.64 0.53 -5.96
N ASN A 183 6.07 0.48 -7.22
CA ASN A 183 5.18 0.38 -8.38
C ASN A 183 4.36 -0.91 -8.40
N VAL A 184 4.98 -2.03 -8.02
CA VAL A 184 4.33 -3.35 -8.05
C VAL A 184 3.51 -3.62 -6.80
N GLY A 185 4.12 -3.43 -5.63
CA GLY A 185 3.58 -3.85 -4.34
C GLY A 185 2.71 -2.82 -3.64
N TYR A 186 3.05 -1.53 -3.79
CA TYR A 186 2.56 -0.47 -2.90
C TYR A 186 1.50 0.42 -3.54
N LYS A 187 1.84 1.14 -4.63
CA LYS A 187 0.95 2.14 -5.26
C LYS A 187 -0.43 1.59 -5.64
N PRO A 188 -0.55 0.38 -6.24
CA PRO A 188 -1.86 -0.15 -6.62
C PRO A 188 -2.77 -0.46 -5.42
N ALA A 189 -2.18 -0.70 -4.24
CA ALA A 189 -2.90 -0.99 -3.01
C ALA A 189 -3.37 0.27 -2.26
N LEU A 190 -2.82 1.44 -2.57
CA LEU A 190 -3.13 2.68 -1.86
C LEU A 190 -4.62 3.08 -1.97
N ARG A 191 -5.23 3.54 -0.89
CA ARG A 191 -6.58 4.10 -0.86
C ARG A 191 -6.58 5.33 0.05
N ALA A 192 -7.40 6.32 -0.25
CA ALA A 192 -7.61 7.42 0.68
C ALA A 192 -8.47 6.93 1.86
N ILE A 193 -9.60 6.31 1.55
CA ILE A 193 -10.53 5.72 2.51
C ILE A 193 -11.06 4.41 1.93
N SER A 194 -11.51 3.48 2.75
CA SER A 194 -12.12 2.23 2.25
C SER A 194 -13.44 1.93 2.95
N TYR A 195 -14.13 0.89 2.49
CA TYR A 195 -15.36 0.41 3.11
C TYR A 195 -15.61 -1.08 2.86
N SER A 196 -16.55 -1.63 3.64
CA SER A 196 -17.19 -2.93 3.41
C SER A 196 -18.69 -2.74 3.51
N LEU A 197 -19.44 -3.49 2.70
CA LEU A 197 -20.90 -3.55 2.76
C LEU A 197 -21.34 -4.91 3.31
N ASN A 198 -22.46 -4.94 4.03
CA ASN A 198 -23.10 -6.19 4.40
C ASN A 198 -23.91 -6.78 3.21
N GLU A 199 -24.49 -7.96 3.41
CA GLU A 199 -25.17 -8.72 2.33
C GLU A 199 -26.40 -8.03 1.74
N ASP A 200 -27.21 -7.38 2.58
CA ASP A 200 -28.44 -6.69 2.15
C ASP A 200 -28.22 -5.21 1.80
N LEU A 201 -26.96 -4.74 1.85
CA LEU A 201 -26.56 -3.36 1.58
C LEU A 201 -27.22 -2.32 2.51
N SER A 202 -27.66 -2.74 3.70
CA SER A 202 -28.22 -1.85 4.73
C SER A 202 -27.20 -1.41 5.78
N GLU A 203 -25.97 -1.91 5.70
CA GLU A 203 -24.86 -1.53 6.59
C GLU A 203 -23.58 -1.27 5.78
N ILE A 204 -22.89 -0.18 6.11
CA ILE A 204 -21.54 0.14 5.63
C ILE A 204 -20.58 0.27 6.81
N THR A 205 -19.40 -0.31 6.69
CA THR A 205 -18.27 -0.05 7.60
C THR A 205 -17.22 0.73 6.83
N ILE A 206 -16.81 1.87 7.37
CA ILE A 206 -15.83 2.79 6.76
C ILE A 206 -14.50 2.61 7.46
N TYR A 207 -13.42 2.60 6.67
CA TYR A 207 -12.05 2.46 7.16
C TYR A 207 -11.23 3.69 6.77
N SER A 208 -10.49 4.21 7.73
CA SER A 208 -9.56 5.34 7.57
C SER A 208 -8.34 5.13 8.46
N HIS A 209 -7.25 5.86 8.19
CA HIS A 209 -6.09 5.83 9.07
C HIS A 209 -6.39 6.51 10.41
N ALA A 210 -6.63 7.82 10.41
CA ALA A 210 -7.12 8.52 11.60
C ALA A 210 -8.66 8.46 11.68
N GLY A 211 -9.23 8.71 12.87
CA GLY A 211 -10.68 8.76 13.04
C GLY A 211 -11.32 9.90 12.26
N ILE A 212 -12.32 9.61 11.43
CA ILE A 212 -13.05 10.59 10.60
C ILE A 212 -14.57 10.50 10.78
N GLY A 213 -15.30 11.51 10.31
CA GLY A 213 -16.76 11.52 10.22
C GLY A 213 -17.26 11.64 8.77
N LEU A 214 -18.58 11.66 8.58
CA LEU A 214 -19.20 11.83 7.25
C LEU A 214 -18.81 13.15 6.59
N GLU A 215 -18.68 14.22 7.38
CA GLU A 215 -18.25 15.54 6.94
C GLU A 215 -16.85 15.54 6.33
N THR A 216 -15.97 14.63 6.77
CA THR A 216 -14.65 14.45 6.19
C THR A 216 -14.76 13.84 4.79
N ILE A 217 -15.65 12.87 4.60
CA ILE A 217 -15.87 12.20 3.30
C ILE A 217 -16.49 13.18 2.30
N GLU A 218 -17.47 13.99 2.73
CA GLU A 218 -18.04 15.07 1.93
C GLU A 218 -16.96 16.09 1.51
N SER A 219 -16.09 16.48 2.45
CA SER A 219 -15.00 17.42 2.18
C SER A 219 -13.95 16.83 1.23
N LEU A 220 -13.63 15.52 1.35
CA LEU A 220 -12.78 14.80 0.41
C LEU A 220 -13.39 14.77 -0.99
N ALA A 221 -14.67 14.41 -1.09
CA ALA A 221 -15.39 14.37 -2.36
C ALA A 221 -15.34 15.74 -3.07
N LYS A 222 -15.60 16.81 -2.32
CA LYS A 222 -15.49 18.19 -2.82
C LYS A 222 -14.07 18.56 -3.25
N LYS A 223 -13.04 18.21 -2.45
CA LYS A 223 -11.63 18.51 -2.78
C LYS A 223 -11.18 17.81 -4.07
N LEU A 224 -11.68 16.61 -4.31
CA LEU A 224 -11.35 15.79 -5.49
C LEU A 224 -12.34 15.96 -6.64
N ASP A 225 -13.27 16.92 -6.54
CA ASP A 225 -14.30 17.21 -7.55
C ASP A 225 -15.12 15.97 -7.98
N VAL A 226 -15.53 15.16 -7.01
CA VAL A 226 -16.43 14.01 -7.23
C VAL A 226 -17.78 14.21 -6.53
N PRO A 227 -18.89 13.67 -7.08
CA PRO A 227 -20.19 13.75 -6.44
C PRO A 227 -20.19 13.07 -5.06
N TYR A 228 -20.72 13.76 -4.05
CA TYR A 228 -21.01 13.19 -2.74
C TYR A 228 -22.48 12.73 -2.70
N LEU A 229 -22.67 11.42 -2.53
CA LEU A 229 -23.97 10.76 -2.43
C LEU A 229 -23.97 9.86 -1.18
N ASP A 230 -24.94 10.03 -0.29
CA ASP A 230 -25.03 9.30 0.97
C ASP A 230 -26.48 8.98 1.38
N SER A 231 -27.41 8.92 0.41
CA SER A 231 -28.81 8.59 0.70
C SER A 231 -29.02 7.11 1.02
N SER A 232 -28.04 6.26 0.68
CA SER A 232 -27.97 4.84 1.06
C SER A 232 -26.52 4.39 1.24
N ALA A 233 -26.29 3.26 1.93
CA ALA A 233 -24.97 2.67 2.08
C ALA A 233 -24.28 2.41 0.72
N LYS A 234 -25.05 1.99 -0.29
CA LYS A 234 -24.54 1.76 -1.66
C LYS A 234 -24.10 3.05 -2.34
N GLU A 235 -24.83 4.15 -2.15
CA GLU A 235 -24.44 5.45 -2.70
C GLU A 235 -23.21 6.02 -2.01
N LEU A 236 -23.11 5.89 -0.68
CA LEU A 236 -21.89 6.29 0.04
C LEU A 236 -20.67 5.45 -0.39
N ALA A 237 -20.86 4.15 -0.57
CA ALA A 237 -19.86 3.27 -1.18
C ALA A 237 -19.41 3.75 -2.57
N SER A 238 -20.36 4.15 -3.43
CA SER A 238 -20.02 4.70 -4.75
C SER A 238 -19.26 6.03 -4.66
N THR A 239 -19.57 6.88 -3.68
CA THR A 239 -18.80 8.10 -3.40
C THR A 239 -17.35 7.77 -3.07
N ILE A 240 -17.13 6.77 -2.20
CA ILE A 240 -15.79 6.31 -1.82
C ILE A 240 -15.04 5.70 -3.00
N ASP A 241 -15.72 4.91 -3.85
CA ASP A 241 -15.13 4.37 -5.08
C ASP A 241 -14.63 5.51 -6.00
N ASN A 242 -15.42 6.59 -6.14
CA ASN A 242 -15.07 7.75 -6.95
C ASN A 242 -13.86 8.51 -6.38
N ILE A 243 -13.83 8.72 -5.06
CA ILE A 243 -12.69 9.31 -4.33
C ILE A 243 -11.43 8.51 -4.63
N ASN A 244 -11.48 7.18 -4.46
CA ASN A 244 -10.31 6.33 -4.64
C ASN A 244 -9.86 6.22 -6.09
N ARG A 245 -10.78 6.29 -7.06
CA ARG A 245 -10.44 6.33 -8.49
C ARG A 245 -9.64 7.58 -8.84
N VAL A 246 -10.07 8.75 -8.36
CA VAL A 246 -9.31 10.00 -8.55
C VAL A 246 -7.97 9.93 -7.82
N PHE A 247 -7.96 9.51 -6.56
CA PHE A 247 -6.75 9.34 -5.75
C PHE A 247 -5.72 8.38 -6.39
N GLN A 248 -6.17 7.27 -6.97
CA GLN A 248 -5.32 6.34 -7.71
C GLN A 248 -4.69 6.96 -8.96
N GLY A 249 -5.35 7.94 -9.60
CA GLY A 249 -4.74 8.79 -10.62
C GLY A 249 -3.50 9.54 -10.12
N TYR A 250 -3.57 10.11 -8.92
CA TYR A 250 -2.42 10.76 -8.28
C TYR A 250 -1.31 9.78 -7.92
N ALA A 251 -1.66 8.63 -7.31
CA ALA A 251 -0.69 7.58 -6.94
C ALA A 251 0.04 7.01 -8.16
N SER A 252 -0.66 6.74 -9.26
CA SER A 252 -0.07 6.17 -10.48
C SER A 252 0.82 7.17 -11.24
N THR A 253 0.57 8.47 -11.10
CA THR A 253 1.32 9.54 -11.78
C THR A 253 2.39 10.20 -10.90
N ASN A 254 2.63 9.69 -9.69
CA ASN A 254 3.59 10.26 -8.74
C ASN A 254 3.29 11.72 -8.37
N THR A 255 2.01 12.02 -8.09
CA THR A 255 1.57 13.37 -7.74
C THR A 255 0.76 13.45 -6.44
N VAL A 256 0.79 12.41 -5.59
CA VAL A 256 0.05 12.41 -4.31
C VAL A 256 0.50 13.57 -3.41
N ASN A 257 1.78 13.93 -3.46
CA ASN A 257 2.34 15.09 -2.77
C ASN A 257 1.62 16.42 -3.06
N THR A 258 0.80 16.49 -4.11
CA THR A 258 0.08 17.72 -4.51
C THR A 258 -1.27 17.85 -3.79
N LEU A 259 -1.72 16.77 -3.14
CA LEU A 259 -3.00 16.72 -2.44
C LEU A 259 -2.94 17.29 -1.02
N TYR A 260 -1.75 17.52 -0.47
CA TYR A 260 -1.56 18.03 0.88
C TYR A 260 -0.46 19.10 0.94
N SER A 261 -0.42 19.83 2.06
CA SER A 261 0.63 20.80 2.38
C SER A 261 1.54 20.29 3.49
N ARG A 262 2.87 20.33 3.28
CA ARG A 262 3.86 20.04 4.33
C ARG A 262 3.68 20.94 5.55
N GLU A 263 3.34 22.21 5.35
CA GLU A 263 3.09 23.17 6.44
C GLU A 263 1.90 22.72 7.28
N THR A 264 0.80 22.35 6.63
CA THR A 264 -0.41 21.86 7.30
C THR A 264 -0.15 20.56 8.05
N MET A 265 0.56 19.60 7.45
CA MET A 265 0.96 18.35 8.10
C MET A 265 1.85 18.59 9.32
N THR A 266 2.86 19.46 9.18
CA THR A 266 3.77 19.83 10.28
C THR A 266 3.01 20.53 11.42
N ALA A 267 2.05 21.39 11.08
CA ALA A 267 1.19 22.06 12.05
C ALA A 267 0.27 21.07 12.77
N ALA A 268 -0.33 20.13 12.04
CA ALA A 268 -1.17 19.07 12.61
C ALA A 268 -0.40 18.24 13.65
N TYR A 269 0.87 17.92 13.35
CA TYR A 269 1.73 17.18 14.27
C TYR A 269 2.02 17.97 15.57
N LYS A 270 2.15 19.29 15.48
CA LYS A 270 2.48 20.16 16.63
C LYS A 270 1.26 20.59 17.45
N CYS A 271 0.09 20.67 16.83
CA CYS A 271 -1.11 21.26 17.42
C CYS A 271 -2.16 20.17 17.70
N ASN A 272 -2.21 19.68 18.94
CA ASN A 272 -3.02 18.52 19.29
C ASN A 272 -4.55 18.66 19.10
N ASN A 273 -5.15 19.86 18.92
CA ASN A 273 -6.62 20.00 18.99
C ASN A 273 -7.30 21.03 18.07
N GLU A 274 -6.57 21.88 17.33
CA GLU A 274 -7.16 22.96 16.51
C GLU A 274 -7.18 22.63 15.00
N PHE A 275 -6.95 21.37 14.64
CA PHE A 275 -6.84 20.99 13.24
C PHE A 275 -8.20 21.02 12.53
N VAL A 276 -8.26 21.66 11.36
CA VAL A 276 -9.51 22.03 10.67
C VAL A 276 -9.82 21.05 9.53
N ILE A 277 -11.08 20.61 9.46
CA ILE A 277 -11.63 19.69 8.44
C ILE A 277 -11.47 20.22 7.00
N GLU A 278 -11.25 21.54 6.82
CA GLU A 278 -11.02 22.19 5.52
C GLU A 278 -9.79 21.67 4.76
N SER A 279 -8.88 20.95 5.43
CA SER A 279 -7.77 20.23 4.82
C SER A 279 -7.99 18.71 4.93
N PRO A 280 -8.92 18.14 4.13
CA PRO A 280 -9.48 16.82 4.41
C PRO A 280 -8.49 15.66 4.18
N ILE A 281 -7.46 15.84 3.34
CA ILE A 281 -6.40 14.83 3.12
C ILE A 281 -5.49 14.78 4.34
N GLU A 282 -5.07 15.93 4.86
CA GLU A 282 -4.30 16.04 6.08
C GLU A 282 -5.11 15.57 7.30
N PHE A 283 -6.41 15.89 7.35
CA PHE A 283 -7.32 15.48 8.42
C PHE A 283 -7.46 13.96 8.48
N LEU A 284 -7.60 13.31 7.32
CA LEU A 284 -7.65 11.86 7.19
C LEU A 284 -6.42 11.15 7.78
N MET A 285 -5.25 11.80 7.73
CA MET A 285 -3.98 11.24 8.20
C MET A 285 -3.65 11.61 9.65
N MET A 286 -4.13 12.75 10.16
CA MET A 286 -3.62 13.35 11.41
C MET A 286 -4.69 13.68 12.45
N ASN A 287 -5.97 13.39 12.22
CA ASN A 287 -7.01 13.83 13.14
C ASN A 287 -6.89 13.20 14.53
N ARG A 288 -6.91 14.06 15.55
CA ARG A 288 -6.95 13.73 16.99
C ARG A 288 -8.09 14.42 17.73
N ASN A 289 -8.92 15.19 17.03
CA ASN A 289 -10.09 15.85 17.61
C ASN A 289 -11.36 15.08 17.27
N TYR A 290 -11.75 14.17 18.16
CA TYR A 290 -12.91 13.30 17.98
C TYR A 290 -14.24 13.91 18.43
N SER A 291 -14.18 15.06 19.10
CA SER A 291 -15.37 15.73 19.66
C SER A 291 -16.23 16.40 18.59
N VAL A 292 -15.65 16.68 17.43
CA VAL A 292 -16.29 17.39 16.32
C VAL A 292 -16.85 16.46 15.24
N LEU A 293 -16.62 15.14 15.36
CA LEU A 293 -16.93 14.19 14.28
C LEU A 293 -18.40 13.79 14.24
N ASN A 294 -19.01 13.81 13.04
CA ASN A 294 -20.34 13.24 12.82
C ASN A 294 -20.24 11.74 12.48
N ARG A 295 -20.42 10.90 13.51
CA ARG A 295 -20.36 9.44 13.42
C ARG A 295 -21.64 8.77 13.94
N PRO A 296 -22.79 9.01 13.29
CA PRO A 296 -24.06 8.46 13.78
C PRO A 296 -24.05 6.93 13.64
N VAL A 297 -24.86 6.23 14.42
CA VAL A 297 -25.02 4.76 14.28
C VAL A 297 -25.85 4.43 13.03
N THR A 298 -26.76 5.34 12.69
CA THR A 298 -27.64 5.26 11.53
C THR A 298 -27.63 6.57 10.76
N HIS A 299 -27.51 6.48 9.43
CA HIS A 299 -27.60 7.62 8.52
C HIS A 299 -28.55 7.28 7.39
N SER A 300 -29.47 8.16 7.02
CA SER A 300 -30.42 7.95 5.91
C SER A 300 -31.11 6.57 5.87
N GLY A 301 -31.37 5.97 7.04
CA GLY A 301 -32.03 4.67 7.18
C GLY A 301 -31.12 3.43 7.09
N TYR A 302 -29.81 3.59 6.87
CA TYR A 302 -28.83 2.51 6.90
C TYR A 302 -27.91 2.61 8.14
N ARG A 303 -27.26 1.50 8.52
CA ARG A 303 -26.28 1.43 9.61
C ARG A 303 -24.88 1.79 9.13
N ILE A 304 -24.13 2.50 9.96
CA ILE A 304 -22.78 2.93 9.62
C ILE A 304 -21.81 2.71 10.77
N ASN A 305 -20.69 2.07 10.46
CA ASN A 305 -19.58 1.85 11.38
C ASN A 305 -18.31 2.57 10.90
N PHE A 306 -17.43 2.92 11.84
CA PHE A 306 -16.14 3.56 11.59
C PHE A 306 -15.04 2.73 12.21
N VAL A 307 -13.99 2.43 11.44
CA VAL A 307 -12.83 1.66 11.88
C VAL A 307 -11.59 2.47 11.56
N HIS A 308 -10.74 2.72 12.55
CA HIS A 308 -9.53 3.51 12.36
C HIS A 308 -8.38 3.06 13.29
N GLY A 309 -7.18 3.58 13.03
CA GLY A 309 -5.98 3.44 13.87
C GLY A 309 -5.50 4.81 14.37
N HIS A 310 -4.20 5.07 14.27
CA HIS A 310 -3.46 6.29 14.58
C HIS A 310 -3.34 6.69 16.06
N GLU A 311 -4.43 6.64 16.83
CA GLU A 311 -4.49 7.29 18.13
C GLU A 311 -5.44 6.59 19.11
N ILE A 312 -4.87 6.15 20.24
CA ILE A 312 -5.53 5.32 21.25
C ILE A 312 -6.64 6.03 22.03
N SER A 313 -6.67 7.37 22.03
CA SER A 313 -7.62 8.13 22.83
C SER A 313 -9.08 8.08 22.32
N ASP A 314 -9.32 7.75 21.04
CA ASP A 314 -10.69 7.52 20.55
C ASP A 314 -11.14 6.09 20.86
N LEU A 315 -11.67 5.89 22.07
CA LEU A 315 -12.02 4.55 22.53
C LEU A 315 -13.10 3.91 21.65
N THR A 316 -12.93 2.61 21.40
CA THR A 316 -13.93 1.75 20.76
C THR A 316 -15.27 1.85 21.50
N LYS A 317 -16.34 2.17 20.78
CA LYS A 317 -17.69 2.35 21.32
C LYS A 317 -18.75 2.15 20.24
N GLU A 318 -19.78 1.36 20.53
CA GLU A 318 -20.94 1.14 19.65
C GLU A 318 -20.54 0.83 18.19
N ASN A 319 -20.57 1.82 17.30
CA ASN A 319 -20.26 1.74 15.87
C ASN A 319 -18.84 2.22 15.51
N ILE A 320 -17.98 2.46 16.49
CA ILE A 320 -16.60 2.96 16.34
C ILE A 320 -15.63 1.89 16.84
N TYR A 321 -14.72 1.45 15.98
CA TYR A 321 -13.69 0.45 16.26
C TYR A 321 -12.31 1.08 16.11
N ASN A 322 -11.61 1.23 17.23
CA ASN A 322 -10.23 1.71 17.22
C ASN A 322 -9.30 0.50 17.31
N LEU A 323 -8.45 0.35 16.30
CA LEU A 323 -7.47 -0.72 16.16
C LEU A 323 -6.06 -0.25 16.49
N ASP A 324 -5.89 0.97 16.99
CA ASP A 324 -4.60 1.43 17.47
C ASP A 324 -4.17 0.65 18.72
N ASP A 325 -2.91 0.24 18.72
CA ASP A 325 -2.29 -0.53 19.80
C ASP A 325 -0.79 -0.24 19.92
N ASP A 326 -0.19 -0.70 21.01
CA ASP A 326 1.23 -0.52 21.29
C ASP A 326 2.12 -1.61 20.65
N LEU A 327 1.52 -2.60 19.99
CA LEU A 327 2.23 -3.74 19.43
C LEU A 327 3.09 -3.28 18.25
N GLY A 328 4.41 -3.41 18.35
CA GLY A 328 5.36 -2.93 17.35
C GLY A 328 5.77 -1.46 17.51
N LYS A 329 5.15 -0.67 18.41
CA LYS A 329 5.51 0.74 18.69
C LYS A 329 6.76 0.88 19.56
N SER A 330 7.90 0.38 19.10
CA SER A 330 9.17 0.58 19.81
C SER A 330 10.02 1.67 19.16
N SER A 331 10.59 2.56 19.96
CA SER A 331 11.64 3.49 19.52
C SER A 331 12.98 2.79 19.25
N ASP A 332 13.12 1.53 19.67
CA ASP A 332 14.30 0.69 19.46
C ASP A 332 13.85 -0.71 19.01
N PRO A 333 13.55 -0.90 17.71
CA PRO A 333 13.00 -2.14 17.19
C PRO A 333 13.95 -3.35 17.33
N ILE A 334 15.25 -3.10 17.57
CA ILE A 334 16.28 -4.14 17.66
C ILE A 334 16.53 -4.51 19.13
N HIS A 335 16.80 -3.54 20.00
CA HIS A 335 17.22 -3.82 21.37
C HIS A 335 16.08 -3.83 22.40
N ALA A 336 14.95 -3.16 22.11
CA ALA A 336 13.80 -3.16 22.98
C ALA A 336 12.48 -3.27 22.20
N PRO A 337 12.30 -4.31 21.36
CA PRO A 337 11.09 -4.45 20.55
C PRO A 337 9.85 -4.56 21.45
N LYS A 338 8.78 -3.85 21.09
CA LYS A 338 7.43 -4.10 21.62
C LYS A 338 6.79 -5.24 20.82
N ASN A 339 7.41 -6.42 20.83
CA ASN A 339 6.90 -7.59 20.08
C ASN A 339 5.76 -8.31 20.80
N ARG A 340 5.45 -7.92 22.03
CA ARG A 340 4.32 -8.43 22.80
C ARG A 340 3.33 -7.32 23.10
N GLY A 341 2.04 -7.66 23.08
CA GLY A 341 0.98 -6.75 23.45
C GLY A 341 -0.36 -7.17 22.87
N VAL A 342 -1.36 -6.31 23.13
CA VAL A 342 -2.69 -6.45 22.53
C VAL A 342 -2.57 -6.19 21.05
N TYR A 343 -3.03 -7.17 20.29
CA TYR A 343 -3.30 -7.06 18.89
C TYR A 343 -4.80 -6.78 18.68
N SER A 344 -5.15 -5.86 17.77
CA SER A 344 -6.54 -5.61 17.34
C SER A 344 -6.76 -5.78 15.83
N ALA A 345 -7.87 -6.41 15.44
CA ALA A 345 -8.35 -6.42 14.05
C ALA A 345 -9.87 -6.45 13.93
N VAL A 346 -10.35 -6.04 12.77
CA VAL A 346 -11.76 -6.15 12.37
C VAL A 346 -11.88 -7.07 11.17
N MET A 347 -12.80 -8.03 11.27
CA MET A 347 -13.07 -9.00 10.22
C MET A 347 -14.48 -8.86 9.66
N HIS A 348 -14.58 -9.02 8.34
CA HIS A 348 -15.84 -9.07 7.61
C HIS A 348 -15.90 -10.33 6.76
N VAL A 349 -17.00 -11.07 6.88
CA VAL A 349 -17.35 -12.11 5.90
C VAL A 349 -17.89 -11.40 4.67
N VAL A 350 -17.28 -11.64 3.51
CA VAL A 350 -17.75 -11.04 2.26
C VAL A 350 -18.86 -11.89 1.66
N PRO A 351 -20.04 -11.29 1.40
CA PRO A 351 -21.13 -11.98 0.74
C PRO A 351 -20.71 -12.48 -0.64
N PRO A 352 -21.21 -13.65 -1.10
CA PRO A 352 -20.94 -14.15 -2.46
C PRO A 352 -21.31 -13.16 -3.57
N SER A 353 -22.29 -12.28 -3.34
CA SER A 353 -22.70 -11.22 -4.27
C SER A 353 -21.65 -10.11 -4.45
N ILE A 354 -20.76 -9.92 -3.48
CA ILE A 354 -19.70 -8.90 -3.47
C ILE A 354 -18.32 -9.51 -3.76
N ALA A 355 -18.23 -10.85 -3.72
CA ALA A 355 -17.05 -11.65 -4.07
C ALA A 355 -16.28 -11.20 -5.33
N PRO A 356 -16.92 -10.77 -6.43
CA PRO A 356 -16.18 -10.34 -7.61
C PRO A 356 -15.20 -9.19 -7.33
N ARG A 357 -15.46 -8.33 -6.34
CA ARG A 357 -14.53 -7.25 -5.93
C ARG A 357 -13.25 -7.78 -5.30
N LEU A 358 -13.33 -8.86 -4.52
CA LEU A 358 -12.15 -9.52 -3.95
C LEU A 358 -11.39 -10.38 -4.96
N LEU A 359 -12.06 -10.79 -6.02
CA LEU A 359 -11.48 -11.60 -7.10
C LEU A 359 -11.03 -10.72 -8.28
N PHE A 360 -11.30 -9.41 -8.24
CA PHE A 360 -10.99 -8.49 -9.32
C PHE A 360 -9.48 -8.23 -9.36
N ASP A 361 -8.88 -8.63 -10.48
CA ASP A 361 -7.47 -8.39 -10.79
C ASP A 361 -7.30 -6.88 -10.99
N VAL A 362 -6.49 -6.22 -10.14
CA VAL A 362 -6.21 -4.77 -10.18
C VAL A 362 -5.75 -4.31 -11.58
N ARG A 363 -5.26 -5.23 -12.42
CA ARG A 363 -4.90 -4.95 -13.81
C ARG A 363 -6.06 -4.49 -14.68
N GLN A 364 -7.30 -4.93 -14.43
CA GLN A 364 -8.44 -4.53 -15.28
C GLN A 364 -8.84 -3.07 -15.11
N SER A 365 -8.65 -2.47 -13.92
CA SER A 365 -8.93 -1.03 -13.73
C SER A 365 -7.87 -0.11 -14.33
N LEU A 366 -6.70 -0.64 -14.72
CA LEU A 366 -5.63 0.14 -15.34
C LEU A 366 -5.54 -0.06 -16.86
N GLN A 367 -6.24 -1.04 -17.44
CA GLN A 367 -6.09 -1.38 -18.87
C GLN A 367 -7.37 -1.26 -19.71
N GLU A 368 -8.58 -1.08 -19.15
CA GLU A 368 -9.81 -1.12 -19.96
C GLU A 368 -10.55 0.21 -20.17
N GLU A 369 -10.21 1.29 -19.47
CA GLU A 369 -10.71 2.63 -19.82
C GLU A 369 -9.56 3.48 -20.38
N SER A 370 -9.69 3.92 -21.64
CA SER A 370 -8.74 4.86 -22.23
C SER A 370 -8.69 6.11 -21.35
N PHE A 371 -7.48 6.50 -20.91
CA PHE A 371 -7.22 7.73 -20.15
C PHE A 371 -7.69 9.03 -20.86
N ASP A 372 -8.24 8.94 -22.06
CA ASP A 372 -8.79 10.05 -22.85
C ASP A 372 -9.79 10.94 -22.09
N ASP A 373 -10.53 10.40 -21.11
CA ASP A 373 -11.48 11.20 -20.33
C ASP A 373 -10.84 11.89 -19.10
N VAL A 374 -9.77 11.33 -18.53
CA VAL A 374 -8.97 11.99 -17.49
C VAL A 374 -8.13 13.12 -18.11
N ASP A 375 -7.64 12.90 -19.33
CA ASP A 375 -6.88 13.89 -20.09
C ASP A 375 -7.75 15.10 -20.51
N LYS A 376 -9.07 14.91 -20.70
CA LYS A 376 -10.03 16.00 -20.88
C LYS A 376 -10.25 16.81 -19.60
N LEU A 377 -10.30 16.15 -18.44
CA LEU A 377 -10.40 16.83 -17.14
C LEU A 377 -9.14 17.68 -16.89
N TYR A 378 -7.96 17.13 -17.20
CA TYR A 378 -6.67 17.83 -17.12
C TYR A 378 -6.57 19.03 -18.08
N LYS A 379 -7.08 18.91 -19.31
CA LYS A 379 -7.10 20.02 -20.29
C LYS A 379 -8.09 21.13 -19.94
N SER A 380 -9.16 20.83 -19.18
CA SER A 380 -10.17 21.82 -18.79
C SER A 380 -9.76 22.70 -17.60
N THR A 381 -8.79 22.27 -16.81
CA THR A 381 -8.31 22.96 -15.60
C THR A 381 -6.94 23.64 -15.79
N PHE A 382 -6.24 23.37 -16.91
CA PHE A 382 -4.94 23.97 -17.21
C PHE A 382 -5.07 25.37 -17.81
N ASN A 383 -4.65 26.39 -17.05
CA ASN A 383 -4.57 27.77 -17.51
C ASN A 383 -3.15 28.04 -18.07
N PRO A 384 -2.97 28.27 -19.38
CA PRO A 384 -1.65 28.33 -20.00
C PRO A 384 -1.07 29.74 -19.86
N ARG A 385 -0.65 30.12 -18.66
CA ARG A 385 0.26 31.24 -18.46
C ARG A 385 1.36 30.78 -17.49
N LEU A 386 2.53 30.53 -18.07
CA LEU A 386 3.80 30.08 -17.45
C LEU A 386 4.02 28.56 -17.41
N SER A 387 4.48 28.00 -18.52
CA SER A 387 5.44 26.89 -18.50
C SER A 387 6.26 26.90 -19.80
N LEU A 388 7.58 27.01 -19.66
CA LEU A 388 8.56 27.08 -20.75
C LEU A 388 9.13 25.71 -21.15
N PHE A 389 8.48 24.61 -20.76
CA PHE A 389 8.90 23.27 -21.16
C PHE A 389 7.71 22.51 -21.74
N LYS A 390 7.73 22.32 -23.06
CA LYS A 390 6.93 21.29 -23.74
C LYS A 390 7.78 20.02 -23.84
N PRO A 391 7.31 18.84 -23.41
CA PRO A 391 7.91 17.59 -23.83
C PRO A 391 7.68 17.40 -25.34
N GLN A 392 8.72 17.00 -26.07
CA GLN A 392 8.60 16.56 -27.45
C GLN A 392 7.96 15.15 -27.48
N PRO A 393 7.01 14.88 -28.38
CA PRO A 393 6.46 13.54 -28.54
C PRO A 393 7.51 12.60 -29.14
N ILE A 394 7.64 11.42 -28.53
CA ILE A 394 8.38 10.30 -29.11
C ILE A 394 7.52 9.75 -30.25
N LEU A 395 7.98 9.96 -31.49
CA LEU A 395 7.43 9.29 -32.66
C LEU A 395 7.93 7.84 -32.67
N VAL A 396 7.05 6.89 -32.38
CA VAL A 396 7.27 5.48 -32.73
C VAL A 396 6.85 5.31 -34.18
N ALA A 397 7.78 4.89 -35.03
CA ALA A 397 7.50 4.61 -36.44
C ALA A 397 6.63 3.36 -36.55
N GLU A 398 5.40 3.53 -37.04
CA GLU A 398 4.55 2.46 -37.55
C GLU A 398 5.00 2.10 -38.97
N GLU A 399 5.94 1.17 -39.11
CA GLU A 399 6.07 0.37 -40.33
C GLU A 399 6.40 -1.08 -39.93
N GLU A 400 5.81 -2.03 -40.66
CA GLU A 400 5.88 -3.50 -40.49
C GLU A 400 4.82 -4.17 -39.58
N LEU A 401 3.54 -3.92 -39.86
CA LEU A 401 2.46 -4.87 -39.54
C LEU A 401 1.50 -5.05 -40.73
N LEU A 402 2.04 -5.51 -41.86
CA LEU A 402 1.23 -6.02 -42.99
C LEU A 402 1.93 -7.23 -43.61
N SER A 403 1.62 -8.42 -43.12
CA SER A 403 1.33 -9.62 -43.91
C SER A 403 1.48 -10.89 -43.06
N LEU A 404 0.35 -11.50 -42.66
CA LEU A 404 0.20 -12.94 -42.50
C LEU A 404 -1.26 -13.25 -42.14
N GLU A 405 -2.14 -13.06 -43.12
CA GLU A 405 -3.39 -13.82 -43.18
C GLU A 405 -3.10 -15.21 -43.76
N LYS A 406 -3.84 -16.20 -43.25
CA LYS A 406 -3.93 -17.63 -43.64
C LYS A 406 -2.96 -18.55 -42.90
N THR A 407 -3.46 -19.25 -41.88
CA THR A 407 -4.23 -20.50 -42.01
C THR A 407 -4.76 -20.92 -40.65
N PHE A 408 -6.09 -21.01 -40.52
CA PHE A 408 -6.76 -21.74 -39.44
C PHE A 408 -6.94 -23.18 -39.93
N ASP A 409 -6.20 -24.11 -39.34
CA ASP A 409 -6.56 -25.52 -39.24
C ASP A 409 -5.64 -26.22 -38.22
N ALA A 410 -6.23 -27.08 -37.39
CA ALA A 410 -5.63 -27.90 -36.32
C ALA A 410 -5.46 -27.23 -34.93
N VAL A 411 -6.58 -26.95 -34.26
CA VAL A 411 -6.67 -26.98 -32.80
C VAL A 411 -7.12 -28.39 -32.41
N ASP A 412 -6.16 -29.29 -32.23
CA ASP A 412 -6.29 -30.45 -31.34
C ASP A 412 -4.95 -31.20 -31.32
N LYS A 413 -4.48 -31.46 -30.09
CA LYS A 413 -3.20 -32.08 -29.69
C LYS A 413 -2.04 -31.10 -29.52
N LEU A 414 -1.77 -30.74 -28.25
CA LEU A 414 -0.43 -30.76 -27.64
C LEU A 414 -0.55 -30.25 -26.19
N TYR A 415 -0.93 -31.14 -25.27
CA TYR A 415 -0.56 -31.01 -23.87
C TYR A 415 -0.22 -32.39 -23.34
N GLU A 416 1.07 -32.75 -23.45
CA GLU A 416 1.73 -33.64 -22.49
C GLU A 416 2.85 -32.86 -21.82
N PRO A 417 3.02 -32.94 -20.49
CA PRO A 417 4.08 -32.26 -19.79
C PRO A 417 5.38 -33.07 -19.87
N ILE A 418 6.38 -32.55 -20.58
CA ILE A 418 7.75 -33.08 -20.49
C ILE A 418 8.46 -32.35 -19.35
N PHE A 419 8.65 -33.06 -18.23
CA PHE A 419 9.70 -32.78 -17.27
C PHE A 419 11.05 -33.13 -17.90
N ASN A 420 12.00 -32.18 -17.94
CA ASN A 420 13.40 -32.51 -18.18
C ASN A 420 14.32 -31.65 -17.29
N PRO A 421 15.02 -32.26 -16.31
CA PRO A 421 15.93 -31.56 -15.40
C PRO A 421 17.37 -31.71 -15.90
N GLU A 422 17.74 -31.04 -16.98
CA GLU A 422 19.15 -30.92 -17.40
C GLU A 422 19.28 -29.84 -18.47
N LEU A 423 19.70 -28.63 -18.08
CA LEU A 423 20.43 -27.67 -18.93
C LEU A 423 20.96 -26.53 -18.05
N SER A 424 22.03 -26.89 -17.34
CA SER A 424 23.05 -25.97 -16.83
C SER A 424 23.93 -25.51 -18.01
N LEU A 425 24.41 -24.26 -17.94
CA LEU A 425 25.42 -23.60 -18.79
C LEU A 425 24.92 -22.89 -20.07
N PHE A 426 24.52 -21.62 -19.93
CA PHE A 426 24.85 -20.60 -20.92
C PHE A 426 25.45 -19.37 -20.24
N LYS A 427 26.75 -19.14 -20.47
CA LYS A 427 27.40 -17.85 -20.26
C LYS A 427 26.89 -16.88 -21.33
N PRO A 428 26.56 -15.62 -21.01
CA PRO A 428 26.27 -14.64 -22.05
C PRO A 428 27.56 -14.35 -22.86
N LYS A 429 27.44 -14.43 -24.19
CA LYS A 429 28.41 -13.87 -25.13
C LYS A 429 28.46 -12.36 -24.91
N SER A 430 29.64 -11.85 -24.61
CA SER A 430 29.96 -10.43 -24.65
C SER A 430 29.65 -9.87 -26.05
N ILE A 431 28.72 -8.92 -26.12
CA ILE A 431 28.57 -8.01 -27.26
C ILE A 431 29.72 -7.01 -27.14
N LEU A 432 30.64 -7.03 -28.10
CA LEU A 432 31.62 -5.97 -28.30
C LEU A 432 30.86 -4.75 -28.82
N VAL A 433 30.65 -3.76 -27.97
CA VAL A 433 30.28 -2.41 -28.39
C VAL A 433 31.58 -1.72 -28.77
N ALA A 434 31.62 -1.11 -29.96
CA ALA A 434 32.75 -0.30 -30.38
C ALA A 434 32.94 0.86 -29.38
N GLU A 435 34.18 1.07 -28.91
CA GLU A 435 34.53 2.23 -28.10
C GLU A 435 34.28 3.49 -28.93
N GLU A 436 33.22 4.22 -28.61
CA GLU A 436 33.06 5.59 -29.08
C GLU A 436 34.04 6.48 -28.29
N GLU A 437 34.87 7.23 -29.03
CA GLU A 437 35.77 8.23 -28.43
C GLU A 437 34.95 9.21 -27.56
N PRO A 438 35.37 9.50 -26.32
CA PRO A 438 34.69 10.48 -25.50
C PRO A 438 34.76 11.85 -26.19
N LEU A 439 33.60 12.50 -26.33
CA LEU A 439 33.47 13.89 -26.74
C LEU A 439 34.30 14.77 -25.79
N THR A 440 35.45 15.23 -26.25
CA THR A 440 36.25 16.21 -25.52
C THR A 440 35.67 17.61 -25.69
N TRP A 441 35.81 18.42 -24.64
CA TRP A 441 35.38 19.82 -24.60
C TRP A 441 35.87 20.66 -25.79
N GLU A 442 37.03 20.31 -26.36
CA GLU A 442 37.65 20.96 -27.52
C GLU A 442 36.92 20.68 -28.85
N LYS A 443 36.16 19.59 -28.96
CA LYS A 443 35.34 19.27 -30.15
C LYS A 443 33.97 19.98 -30.14
N LEU A 444 33.48 20.41 -28.97
CA LEU A 444 32.17 21.03 -28.83
C LEU A 444 32.19 22.56 -29.03
N PHE A 445 33.35 23.20 -28.89
CA PHE A 445 33.47 24.66 -29.02
C PHE A 445 34.76 25.06 -29.75
N PRO A 446 34.78 25.00 -31.10
CA PRO A 446 35.88 25.55 -31.87
C PRO A 446 35.64 27.05 -32.06
N ASN A 447 36.14 27.86 -31.11
CA ASN A 447 36.59 29.26 -31.21
C ASN A 447 36.43 30.00 -29.88
#